data_AF-A0A350QIA3-F1
#
_entry.id   AF-A0A350QIA3-F1
#
_cell.length_a   1.000
_cell.length_b   1.000
_cell.length_c   1.000
_cell.angle_alpha   90.00
_cell.angle_beta   90.00
_cell.angle_gamma   90.00
#
_symmetry.space_group_name_H-M   'P 1'
#
loop_
_entity.id
_entity.type
_entity.pdbx_description
1 polymer ?
#
loop_
_entity_poly.entity_id
_entity_poly.type
_entity_poly.pdbx_seq_one_letter_code
_entity_poly.pdbx_strand_id
1 'polypeptide(L)'
;MKQPTYDESQDVKWDDGTYGTSEEHVRKAELPDEMMAQFDKAASMTLISIRLQDELITDLKEVAALHGIGYQPMVRQLLKRFVVAEKKVLAARNEAMQIKVDPQQQCDEKLKTAVA
;
A
#
# COMPACT_ATOMS: atom_id res chain seq x y z
N MET A 1 3.85 -50.12 -20.12
CA MET A 1 4.07 -48.67 -20.29
C MET A 1 5.50 -48.43 -20.70
N LYS A 2 5.75 -47.70 -21.80
CA LYS A 2 7.08 -47.16 -22.10
C LYS A 2 7.24 -45.89 -21.26
N GLN A 3 8.34 -45.76 -20.50
CA GLN A 3 8.59 -44.53 -19.75
C GLN A 3 8.95 -43.41 -20.74
N PRO A 4 8.46 -42.17 -20.51
CA PRO A 4 8.87 -41.04 -21.33
C PRO A 4 10.35 -40.77 -21.09
N THR A 5 11.13 -40.83 -22.16
CA THR A 5 12.55 -40.44 -22.14
C THR A 5 12.62 -38.92 -22.08
N TYR A 6 13.28 -38.39 -21.05
CA TYR A 6 13.54 -36.96 -20.91
C TYR A 6 14.53 -36.51 -21.97
N ASP A 7 14.23 -35.42 -22.68
CA ASP A 7 15.09 -34.81 -23.68
C ASP A 7 15.52 -33.44 -23.18
N GLU A 8 16.77 -33.36 -22.69
CA GLU A 8 17.39 -32.13 -22.18
C GLU A 8 17.38 -30.99 -23.21
N SER A 9 17.26 -31.30 -24.50
CA SER A 9 17.17 -30.27 -25.55
C SER A 9 15.86 -29.47 -25.52
N GLN A 10 14.83 -29.95 -24.81
CA GLN A 10 13.59 -29.21 -24.62
C GLN A 10 13.73 -28.09 -23.60
N ASP A 11 14.52 -28.28 -22.53
CA ASP A 11 14.73 -27.23 -21.51
C ASP A 11 15.45 -26.02 -22.08
N VAL A 12 16.47 -26.27 -22.90
CA VAL A 12 17.26 -25.21 -23.55
C VAL A 12 16.37 -24.29 -24.39
N LYS A 13 15.33 -24.84 -25.03
CA LYS A 13 14.38 -24.08 -25.85
C LYS A 13 13.34 -23.29 -25.04
N TRP A 14 13.17 -23.61 -23.76
CA TRP A 14 12.40 -22.80 -22.82
C TRP A 14 13.27 -21.67 -22.24
N ASP A 15 14.53 -21.97 -21.91
CA ASP A 15 15.48 -21.00 -21.37
C ASP A 15 15.91 -19.95 -22.39
N ASP A 16 16.05 -20.31 -23.67
CA ASP A 16 16.34 -19.37 -24.77
C ASP A 16 15.11 -18.59 -25.25
N GLY A 17 13.92 -18.95 -24.75
CA GLY A 17 12.63 -18.33 -25.09
C GLY A 17 12.05 -18.77 -26.43
N THR A 18 12.67 -19.68 -27.18
CA THR A 18 12.14 -20.22 -28.45
C THR A 18 10.73 -20.76 -28.27
N TYR A 19 10.47 -21.42 -27.15
CA TYR A 19 9.12 -21.77 -26.71
C TYR A 19 8.54 -20.67 -25.82
N GLY A 20 7.36 -20.16 -26.21
CA GLY A 20 6.56 -19.23 -25.41
C GLY A 20 6.71 -17.75 -25.77
N THR A 21 7.70 -17.34 -26.56
CA THR A 21 7.84 -15.95 -27.04
C THR A 21 7.24 -15.69 -28.41
N SER A 22 6.65 -16.69 -29.06
CA SER A 22 6.03 -16.54 -30.38
C SER A 22 4.88 -15.54 -30.33
N GLU A 23 4.91 -14.52 -31.18
CA GLU A 23 3.88 -13.47 -31.24
C GLU A 23 2.47 -14.04 -31.48
N GLU A 24 2.35 -15.18 -32.18
CA GLU A 24 1.08 -15.90 -32.40
C GLU A 24 0.41 -16.40 -31.11
N HIS A 25 1.20 -16.60 -30.05
CA HIS A 25 0.74 -17.05 -28.73
C HIS A 25 0.73 -15.91 -27.69
N VAL A 26 1.19 -14.72 -28.06
CA VAL A 26 1.15 -13.51 -27.23
C VAL A 26 -0.20 -12.82 -27.45
N ARG A 27 -1.15 -13.07 -26.55
CA ARG A 27 -2.40 -12.31 -26.48
C ARG A 27 -2.42 -11.44 -25.24
N LYS A 28 -2.67 -10.15 -25.41
CA LYS A 28 -2.98 -9.27 -24.27
C LYS A 28 -4.23 -9.82 -23.60
N ALA A 29 -4.15 -10.09 -22.30
CA ALA A 29 -5.33 -10.45 -21.53
C ALA A 29 -6.30 -9.27 -21.54
N GLU A 30 -7.42 -9.42 -22.24
CA GLU A 30 -8.57 -8.53 -22.14
C GLU A 30 -9.27 -8.87 -20.82
N LEU A 31 -8.71 -8.40 -19.72
CA LEU A 31 -9.36 -8.49 -18.42
C LEU A 31 -10.60 -7.58 -18.45
N PRO A 32 -11.81 -8.11 -18.23
CA PRO A 32 -13.00 -7.28 -18.13
C PRO A 32 -12.84 -6.26 -16.99
N ASP A 33 -13.33 -5.04 -17.20
CA ASP A 33 -13.30 -3.99 -16.17
C ASP A 33 -13.95 -4.44 -14.85
N GLU A 34 -14.95 -5.32 -14.94
CA GLU A 34 -15.60 -5.96 -13.79
C GLU A 34 -14.62 -6.79 -12.94
N MET A 35 -13.66 -7.47 -13.57
CA MET A 35 -12.65 -8.25 -12.86
C MET A 35 -11.64 -7.33 -12.15
N MET A 36 -11.28 -6.21 -12.76
CA MET A 36 -10.44 -5.19 -12.13
C MET A 36 -11.14 -4.55 -10.92
N ALA A 37 -12.44 -4.24 -11.05
CA ALA A 37 -13.24 -3.71 -9.96
C ALA A 37 -13.39 -4.71 -8.80
N GLN A 38 -13.53 -6.01 -9.11
CA GLN A 38 -13.56 -7.07 -8.09
C GLN A 38 -12.23 -7.18 -7.35
N PHE A 39 -11.11 -7.08 -8.06
CA PHE A 39 -9.78 -7.07 -7.46
C PHE A 39 -9.59 -5.87 -6.53
N ASP A 40 -9.93 -4.66 -6.99
CA ASP A 40 -9.83 -3.44 -6.18
C ASP A 40 -10.71 -3.54 -4.93
N LYS A 41 -11.93 -4.07 -5.06
CA LYS A 41 -12.83 -4.31 -3.92
C LYS A 41 -12.25 -5.31 -2.94
N ALA A 42 -11.71 -6.43 -3.40
CA ALA A 42 -11.06 -7.43 -2.56
C ALA A 42 -9.86 -6.83 -1.80
N ALA A 43 -9.11 -5.94 -2.45
CA ALA A 43 -7.98 -5.25 -1.87
C ALA A 43 -8.34 -3.96 -1.09
N SER A 44 -9.64 -3.62 -0.99
CA SER A 44 -10.13 -2.37 -0.38
C SER A 44 -9.47 -1.11 -0.95
N MET A 45 -9.21 -1.11 -2.26
CA MET A 45 -8.62 0.02 -2.97
C MET A 45 -9.71 0.90 -3.57
N THR A 46 -9.46 2.20 -3.57
CA THR A 46 -10.32 3.19 -4.23
C THR A 46 -9.47 4.00 -5.19
N LEU A 47 -9.95 4.12 -6.43
CA LEU A 47 -9.31 4.96 -7.43
C LEU A 47 -9.45 6.42 -7.01
N ILE A 48 -8.32 7.10 -6.87
CA ILE A 48 -8.26 8.55 -6.61
C ILE A 48 -7.53 9.22 -7.77
N SER A 49 -8.01 10.40 -8.16
CA SER A 49 -7.29 11.27 -9.10
C SER A 49 -6.64 12.40 -8.30
N ILE A 50 -5.32 12.49 -8.36
CA ILE A 50 -4.52 13.53 -7.71
C ILE A 50 -3.65 14.22 -8.77
N ARG A 51 -3.45 15.53 -8.62
CA ARG A 51 -2.51 16.29 -9.45
C ARG A 51 -1.20 16.47 -8.68
N LEU A 52 -0.09 16.15 -9.33
CA LEU A 52 1.27 16.31 -8.83
C LEU A 52 2.08 17.09 -9.87
N GLN A 53 3.16 17.74 -9.44
CA GLN A 53 4.10 18.40 -10.34
C GLN A 53 4.90 17.36 -11.14
N ASP A 54 5.21 17.65 -12.40
CA ASP A 54 5.89 16.70 -13.30
C ASP A 54 7.29 16.30 -12.80
N GLU A 55 8.02 17.27 -12.22
CA GLU A 55 9.33 17.04 -11.60
C GLU A 55 9.22 16.05 -10.43
N LEU A 56 8.25 16.25 -9.54
CA LEU A 56 7.99 15.35 -8.41
C LEU A 56 7.64 13.92 -8.87
N ILE A 57 6.87 13.77 -9.96
CA ILE A 57 6.56 12.44 -10.51
C ILE A 57 7.82 11.75 -11.01
N THR A 58 8.73 12.51 -11.62
CA THR A 58 10.00 11.99 -12.14
C THR A 58 10.90 11.52 -10.99
N ASP A 59 11.12 12.38 -9.99
CA ASP A 59 11.93 12.05 -8.82
C ASP A 59 11.40 10.81 -8.09
N LEU A 60 10.08 10.72 -7.91
CA LEU A 60 9.49 9.57 -7.22
C LEU A 60 9.64 8.27 -8.03
N LYS A 61 9.69 8.33 -9.37
CA LYS A 61 9.98 7.15 -10.20
C LYS A 61 11.43 6.73 -10.06
N GLU A 62 12.37 7.67 -10.02
CA GLU A 62 13.80 7.38 -9.83
C GLU A 62 14.06 6.75 -8.47
N VAL A 63 13.49 7.31 -7.41
CA VAL A 63 13.57 6.75 -6.05
C VAL A 63 12.96 5.34 -6.01
N ALA A 64 11.81 5.14 -6.65
CA ALA A 64 11.18 3.82 -6.71
C ALA A 64 12.05 2.79 -7.44
N ALA A 65 12.71 3.18 -8.54
CA ALA A 65 13.63 2.34 -9.29
C ALA A 65 14.84 1.92 -8.44
N LEU A 66 15.41 2.83 -7.65
CA LEU A 66 16.50 2.51 -6.71
C LEU A 66 16.09 1.48 -5.65
N HIS A 67 14.82 1.49 -5.23
CA HIS A 67 14.28 0.53 -4.27
C HIS A 67 13.77 -0.78 -4.93
N GLY A 68 13.83 -0.90 -6.26
CA GLY A 68 13.34 -2.07 -6.98
C GLY A 68 11.81 -2.27 -6.89
N ILE A 69 11.05 -1.22 -6.58
CA ILE A 69 9.59 -1.25 -6.46
C ILE A 69 8.95 -0.29 -7.45
N GLY A 70 7.69 -0.56 -7.83
CA GLY A 70 6.94 0.37 -8.66
C GLY A 70 6.65 1.69 -7.91
N TYR A 71 6.61 2.79 -8.66
CA TYR A 71 6.24 4.11 -8.16
C TYR A 71 4.89 4.11 -7.41
N GLN A 72 3.86 3.52 -8.01
CA GLN A 72 2.52 3.48 -7.40
C GLN A 72 2.48 2.68 -6.07
N PRO A 73 3.06 1.45 -5.98
CA PRO A 73 3.26 0.78 -4.70
C PRO A 73 3.99 1.64 -3.66
N MET A 74 5.07 2.32 -4.06
CA MET A 74 5.86 3.16 -3.16
C MET A 74 5.04 4.32 -2.59
N VAL A 75 4.31 5.05 -3.45
CA VAL A 75 3.46 6.17 -3.03
C VAL A 75 2.40 5.71 -2.03
N ARG A 76 1.76 4.55 -2.27
CA ARG A 76 0.81 3.97 -1.31
C ARG A 76 1.44 3.71 0.04
N GLN A 77 2.65 3.16 0.08
CA GLN A 77 3.37 2.93 1.33
C GLN A 77 3.76 4.24 2.03
N LEU A 78 4.19 5.24 1.27
CA LEU A 78 4.55 6.56 1.79
C LEU A 78 3.35 7.23 2.48
N LEU A 79 2.20 7.27 1.80
CA LEU A 79 0.97 7.84 2.37
C LEU A 79 0.51 7.08 3.62
N LYS A 80 0.59 5.75 3.61
CA LYS A 80 0.26 4.93 4.80
C LYS A 80 1.19 5.24 5.97
N ARG A 81 2.50 5.31 5.73
CA ARG A 81 3.51 5.63 6.75
C ARG A 81 3.31 7.03 7.32
N PHE A 82 3.05 8.01 6.46
CA PHE A 82 2.75 9.38 6.85
C PHE A 82 1.54 9.44 7.79
N VAL A 83 0.40 8.83 7.40
CA VAL A 83 -0.81 8.82 8.24
C VAL A 83 -0.58 8.13 9.59
N VAL A 84 0.17 7.03 9.62
CA VAL A 84 0.50 6.33 10.88
C VAL A 84 1.35 7.21 11.79
N ALA A 85 2.34 7.92 11.24
CA ALA A 85 3.19 8.84 12.00
C ALA A 85 2.36 10.02 12.55
N GLU A 86 1.57 10.69 11.71
CA GLU A 86 0.74 11.82 12.11
C GLU A 86 -0.29 11.46 13.18
N LYS A 87 -0.93 10.29 13.07
CA LYS A 87 -1.86 9.81 14.10
C LYS A 87 -1.19 9.66 15.47
N LYS A 88 0.05 9.18 15.52
CA LYS A 88 0.81 9.07 16.78
C LYS A 88 1.13 10.44 17.37
N VAL A 89 1.55 11.38 16.52
CA VAL A 89 1.85 12.77 16.95
C VAL A 89 0.59 13.43 17.52
N LEU A 90 -0.55 13.29 16.84
CA LEU A 90 -1.83 13.82 17.32
C LEU A 90 -2.28 13.18 18.63
N ALA A 91 -2.13 11.86 18.78
CA ALA A 91 -2.46 11.16 20.03
C ALA A 91 -1.61 11.67 21.20
N ALA A 92 -0.29 11.73 21.04
CA ALA A 92 0.63 12.25 22.06
C ALA A 92 0.31 13.71 22.42
N ARG A 93 -0.06 14.53 21.43
CA ARG A 93 -0.47 15.93 21.65
C ARG A 93 -1.79 16.03 22.42
N ASN A 94 -2.76 15.18 22.11
CA ASN A 94 -4.04 15.13 22.82
C ASN A 94 -3.88 14.63 24.26
N GLU A 95 -3.01 13.65 24.49
CA GLU A 95 -2.64 13.18 25.83
C GLU A 95 -1.97 14.30 26.64
N ALA A 96 -1.00 15.01 26.04
CA ALA A 96 -0.34 16.15 26.69
C ALA A 96 -1.30 17.31 27.02
N MET A 97 -2.37 17.49 26.24
CA MET A 97 -3.43 18.46 26.57
C MET A 97 -4.38 17.97 27.66
N GLN A 98 -4.67 16.67 27.74
CA GLN A 98 -5.54 16.08 28.78
C GLN A 98 -4.83 15.94 30.14
N ILE A 99 -3.49 15.95 30.18
CA ILE A 99 -2.71 15.91 31.44
C ILE A 99 -2.76 17.24 32.23
N LYS A 100 -3.42 18.30 31.73
CA LYS A 100 -3.64 19.56 32.47
C LYS A 100 -5.02 19.68 33.14
N VAL A 101 -5.77 18.59 33.28
CA VAL A 101 -6.95 18.60 34.17
C VAL A 101 -6.47 18.27 35.58
N ASP A 102 -6.24 19.33 36.36
CA ASP A 102 -5.77 19.28 37.74
C ASP A 102 -6.78 18.52 38.64
N PRO A 103 -6.40 17.41 39.30
CA PRO A 103 -7.30 16.61 40.14
C PRO A 103 -7.93 17.38 41.32
N GLN A 104 -7.35 18.51 41.71
CA GLN A 104 -7.77 19.24 42.91
C GLN A 104 -9.14 19.93 42.75
N GLN A 105 -9.57 20.27 41.53
CA GLN A 105 -10.88 20.91 41.31
C GLN A 105 -12.05 19.95 41.55
N GLN A 106 -11.84 18.64 41.38
CA GLN A 106 -12.89 17.64 41.54
C GLN A 106 -13.12 17.22 43.00
N CYS A 107 -12.14 17.46 43.88
CA CYS A 107 -12.26 17.21 45.32
C CYS A 107 -13.03 18.34 46.04
N ASP A 108 -12.82 19.59 45.64
CA ASP A 108 -13.45 20.75 46.28
C ASP A 108 -14.94 20.91 45.95
N GLU A 109 -15.38 20.45 44.78
CA GLU A 109 -16.79 20.52 44.38
C GLU A 109 -17.66 19.54 45.19
N LYS A 110 -17.15 18.33 45.45
CA LYS A 110 -17.89 17.30 46.20
C LYS A 110 -18.06 17.64 47.69
N LEU A 111 -17.13 18.38 48.28
CA LEU A 111 -17.22 18.84 49.67
C LEU A 111 -18.27 19.95 49.85
N LYS A 112 -18.52 20.78 48.83
CA LYS A 112 -19.51 21.86 48.89
C LYS A 112 -20.94 21.36 48.73
N THR A 113 -21.16 20.31 47.94
CA THR A 113 -22.50 19.70 47.76
C THR A 113 -22.89 18.80 48.92
N ALA A 114 -21.94 18.25 49.68
CA ALA A 114 -22.21 17.36 50.81
C ALA A 114 -22.52 18.09 52.14
N VAL A 115 -22.39 19.41 52.18
CA VAL A 115 -22.58 20.24 53.40
C VAL A 115 -23.76 21.22 53.25
N ALA A 116 -24.53 21.12 52.16
CA ALA A 116 -25.74 21.92 51.91
C ALA A 116 -27.02 21.09 52.11
#